data_AF-A0A179FN53-F1
#
_entry.id   AF-A0A179FN53-F1
#
_cell.length_a   1.000
_cell.length_b   1.000
_cell.length_c   1.000
_cell.angle_alpha   90.00
_cell.angle_beta   90.00
_cell.angle_gamma   90.00
#
_symmetry.space_group_name_H-M   'P 1'
#
loop_
_entity.id
_entity.type
_entity.pdbx_description
1 polymer ?
#
loop_
_entity_poly.entity_id
_entity_poly.type
_entity_poly.pdbx_seq_one_letter_code
_entity_poly.pdbx_strand_id
1 'polypeptide(L)'
;MTCKFERPQEPKQADYHTSDLIKKQDQDADYYPVENPTSPFTQLLNSLQSGLSFSLAHNLRDASMAYFLTSYIYATPFQGYVPLLCLDDPDLEDACSITISATALAAYSRRVRSAEYLESARQKYAIALSEVNKLLSKPETAILDRTLASVLVLGLFEAIVFEGGKSPTSWTAHTFGSMQLLRLRGPQQFKSTVSRKMFAHASNNIKTSCIQRSVPVPDDFIAFDEQVLVLHDPNEPTVKLSPMIHQVASIKARSIASPDCNLVHEALSLDHEIVTLCKNCPSWMAYSVEPASDSAAWAYERICHRYPSARIAKLWNAIRLLRIFLAVFIRDVATGQLDCGLSRLNLPDSKVTREKYLSQLHQYAEDNMRIVTTEVLASIPSFMETDDFGRRFSPAGRSLAWPLGIIENTKICGTSAQKYAYKYLDMLAGDLNLPQAVHPSRFVDSREDW
;
A
#
# COMPACT_ATOMS: atom_id res chain seq x y z
N MET A 1 -9.71 -16.25 -54.89
CA MET A 1 -10.62 -15.39 -55.67
C MET A 1 -10.58 -13.99 -55.07
N THR A 2 -10.34 -13.02 -55.95
CA THR A 2 -10.11 -11.58 -55.77
C THR A 2 -11.35 -10.77 -55.37
N CYS A 3 -11.18 -9.74 -54.52
CA CYS A 3 -11.80 -8.39 -54.62
C CYS A 3 -11.26 -7.53 -53.44
N LYS A 4 -10.37 -6.55 -53.67
CA LYS A 4 -10.54 -5.12 -54.03
C LYS A 4 -11.08 -4.20 -52.91
N PHE A 5 -10.29 -3.13 -52.71
CA PHE A 5 -10.33 -1.98 -51.80
C PHE A 5 -11.65 -1.22 -51.67
N GLU A 6 -11.86 -0.60 -50.50
CA GLU A 6 -12.40 0.77 -50.39
C GLU A 6 -11.91 1.47 -49.11
N ARG A 7 -11.66 2.78 -49.22
CA ARG A 7 -10.99 3.67 -48.25
C ARG A 7 -12.04 4.64 -47.67
N PRO A 8 -12.14 4.89 -46.36
CA PRO A 8 -13.14 5.82 -45.83
C PRO A 8 -12.74 7.30 -46.02
N GLN A 9 -13.71 8.12 -46.39
CA GLN A 9 -13.61 9.57 -46.64
C GLN A 9 -13.65 10.40 -45.34
N GLU A 10 -12.92 11.52 -45.34
CA GLU A 10 -12.97 12.60 -44.34
C GLU A 10 -14.28 13.42 -44.45
N PRO A 11 -14.83 13.91 -43.33
CA PRO A 11 -15.98 14.81 -43.36
C PRO A 11 -15.58 16.28 -43.59
N LYS A 12 -16.27 16.92 -44.54
CA LYS A 12 -16.12 18.32 -44.95
C LYS A 12 -16.74 19.30 -43.94
N GLN A 13 -15.99 20.38 -43.74
CA GLN A 13 -16.29 21.60 -43.00
C GLN A 13 -17.39 22.42 -43.73
N ALA A 14 -18.34 22.99 -43.00
CA ALA A 14 -19.37 23.88 -43.54
C ALA A 14 -19.15 25.31 -43.01
N ASP A 15 -18.79 26.20 -43.93
CA ASP A 15 -18.72 27.66 -43.75
C ASP A 15 -20.13 28.27 -43.84
N TYR A 16 -20.46 29.19 -42.93
CA TYR A 16 -21.55 30.14 -43.12
C TYR A 16 -21.05 31.55 -42.84
N HIS A 17 -20.93 32.33 -43.91
CA HIS A 17 -20.75 33.77 -43.89
C HIS A 17 -22.10 34.49 -43.95
N THR A 18 -22.17 35.54 -43.14
CA THR A 18 -23.18 36.60 -43.01
C THR A 18 -23.18 37.57 -44.20
N SER A 19 -24.36 37.95 -44.72
CA SER A 19 -24.78 39.36 -44.90
C SER A 19 -26.20 39.47 -45.49
N ASP A 20 -26.80 40.63 -45.21
CA ASP A 20 -27.95 41.26 -45.90
C ASP A 20 -29.37 40.87 -45.47
N LEU A 21 -29.96 41.71 -44.61
CA LEU A 21 -30.87 42.78 -45.08
C LEU A 21 -31.40 43.61 -43.88
N ILE A 22 -30.99 44.87 -43.82
CA ILE A 22 -31.52 45.93 -42.95
C ILE A 22 -32.31 46.90 -43.84
N LYS A 23 -33.64 47.05 -43.63
CA LYS A 23 -34.37 48.34 -43.44
C LYS A 23 -35.88 48.27 -43.73
N LYS A 24 -36.58 49.13 -42.95
CA LYS A 24 -37.99 49.58 -42.94
C LYS A 24 -38.86 48.78 -41.95
N GLN A 25 -39.63 49.40 -41.06
CA GLN A 25 -39.99 50.80 -40.82
C GLN A 25 -40.61 50.90 -39.41
N ASP A 26 -40.32 51.98 -38.69
CA ASP A 26 -41.04 52.40 -37.48
C ASP A 26 -42.52 52.71 -37.79
N GLN A 27 -43.43 52.35 -36.88
CA GLN A 27 -44.36 53.29 -36.24
C GLN A 27 -45.29 52.61 -35.21
N ASP A 28 -45.37 53.28 -34.05
CA ASP A 28 -46.47 53.37 -33.09
C ASP A 28 -46.78 52.24 -32.07
N ALA A 29 -46.55 52.66 -30.81
CA ALA A 29 -47.47 52.59 -29.67
C ALA A 29 -47.29 51.51 -28.58
N ASP A 30 -47.34 52.05 -27.36
CA ASP A 30 -47.62 51.47 -26.05
C ASP A 30 -46.49 50.84 -25.20
N TYR A 31 -46.09 51.68 -24.25
CA TYR A 31 -45.27 51.45 -23.07
C TYR A 31 -45.89 50.41 -22.13
N TYR A 32 -45.25 49.25 -22.03
CA TYR A 32 -45.33 48.35 -20.87
C TYR A 32 -43.89 47.98 -20.47
N PRO A 33 -43.52 48.02 -19.17
CA PRO A 33 -42.17 47.65 -18.76
C PRO A 33 -42.01 46.14 -18.93
N VAL A 34 -41.29 45.73 -19.97
CA VAL A 34 -40.82 44.35 -20.12
C VAL A 34 -39.70 44.16 -19.11
N GLU A 35 -40.00 43.47 -18.01
CA GLU A 35 -38.97 42.86 -17.18
C GLU A 35 -38.13 41.96 -18.09
N ASN A 36 -36.90 42.38 -18.38
CA ASN A 36 -35.92 41.53 -19.05
C ASN A 36 -35.64 40.34 -18.11
N PRO A 37 -36.00 39.09 -18.45
CA PRO A 37 -35.51 37.95 -17.72
C PRO A 37 -33.99 37.92 -17.96
N THR A 38 -33.23 38.33 -16.94
CA THR A 38 -31.77 38.18 -16.94
C THR A 38 -31.46 36.74 -17.34
N SER A 39 -30.79 36.56 -18.48
CA SER A 39 -30.33 35.25 -18.94
C SER A 39 -29.65 34.52 -17.77
N PRO A 40 -29.89 33.20 -17.59
CA PRO A 40 -29.21 32.40 -16.57
C PRO A 40 -27.69 32.57 -16.62
N PHE A 41 -27.15 32.87 -17.81
CA PHE A 41 -25.74 33.15 -18.04
C PHE A 41 -25.29 34.49 -17.44
N THR A 42 -26.13 35.52 -17.51
CA THR A 42 -25.85 36.84 -16.92
C THR A 42 -25.96 36.79 -15.39
N GLN A 43 -26.87 35.97 -14.84
CA GLN A 43 -26.93 35.71 -13.39
C GLN A 43 -25.69 34.95 -12.90
N LEU A 44 -25.19 33.98 -13.68
CA LEU A 44 -23.95 33.26 -13.38
C LEU A 44 -22.71 34.17 -13.44
N LEU A 45 -22.63 35.07 -14.43
CA LEU A 45 -21.53 36.03 -14.53
C LEU A 45 -21.57 37.07 -13.40
N ASN A 46 -22.76 37.55 -13.03
CA ASN A 46 -22.92 38.47 -11.92
C ASN A 46 -22.62 37.80 -10.57
N SER A 47 -22.93 36.51 -10.38
CA SER A 47 -22.55 35.76 -9.16
C SER A 47 -21.05 35.48 -9.06
N LEU A 48 -20.36 35.36 -10.21
CA LEU A 48 -18.90 35.25 -10.28
C LEU A 48 -18.20 36.62 -10.07
N GLN A 49 -18.83 37.73 -10.47
CA GLN A 49 -18.31 39.09 -10.28
C GLN A 49 -18.62 39.68 -8.90
N SER A 50 -19.74 39.30 -8.28
CA SER A 50 -20.02 39.62 -6.88
C SER A 50 -19.16 38.73 -6.00
N GLY A 51 -17.94 39.17 -5.73
CA GLY A 51 -16.89 38.45 -5.00
C GLY A 51 -17.40 37.41 -4.01
N LEU A 52 -17.55 36.17 -4.50
CA LEU A 52 -17.75 35.02 -3.64
C LEU A 52 -16.40 34.77 -2.99
N SER A 53 -16.20 35.33 -1.80
CA SER A 53 -15.22 34.79 -0.87
C SER A 53 -15.74 33.44 -0.37
N PHE A 54 -15.75 32.42 -1.24
CA PHE A 54 -15.69 31.06 -0.75
C PHE A 54 -14.37 30.97 0.01
N SER A 55 -14.45 30.98 1.33
CA SER A 55 -13.28 30.76 2.17
C SER A 55 -12.60 29.47 1.69
N LEU A 56 -11.40 29.58 1.13
CA LEU A 56 -10.60 28.43 0.69
C LEU A 56 -10.41 27.39 1.81
N ALA A 57 -10.67 27.75 3.07
CA ALA A 57 -10.61 26.84 4.21
C ALA A 57 -11.62 25.68 4.13
N HIS A 58 -12.84 25.89 3.62
CA HIS A 58 -13.79 24.78 3.39
C HIS A 58 -13.34 23.88 2.22
N ASN A 59 -12.74 24.47 1.18
CA ASN A 59 -12.14 23.73 0.08
C ASN A 59 -10.97 22.85 0.57
N LEU A 60 -10.14 23.32 1.50
CA LEU A 60 -8.99 22.52 1.96
C LEU A 60 -9.41 21.22 2.64
N ARG A 61 -10.43 21.25 3.51
CA ARG A 61 -10.95 20.03 4.14
C ARG A 61 -11.46 19.07 3.07
N ASP A 62 -12.34 19.53 2.19
CA ASP A 62 -12.97 18.67 1.19
C ASP A 62 -11.95 18.13 0.17
N ALA A 63 -11.00 18.96 -0.29
CA ALA A 63 -9.90 18.54 -1.15
C ALA A 63 -9.00 17.50 -0.47
N SER A 64 -8.65 17.72 0.80
CA SER A 64 -7.83 16.77 1.56
C SER A 64 -8.54 15.43 1.76
N MET A 65 -9.82 15.45 2.11
CA MET A 65 -10.65 14.26 2.28
C MET A 65 -10.87 13.53 0.97
N ALA A 66 -11.16 14.25 -0.12
CA ALA A 66 -11.31 13.67 -1.45
C ALA A 66 -10.02 12.98 -1.89
N TYR A 67 -8.86 13.65 -1.77
CA TYR A 67 -7.57 13.04 -2.06
C TYR A 67 -7.31 11.82 -1.17
N PHE A 68 -7.60 11.92 0.12
CA PHE A 68 -7.37 10.84 1.07
C PHE A 68 -8.17 9.59 0.72
N LEU A 69 -9.48 9.73 0.50
CA LEU A 69 -10.41 8.62 0.26
C LEU A 69 -10.28 8.01 -1.14
N THR A 70 -10.03 8.83 -2.16
CA THR A 70 -10.01 8.36 -3.56
C THR A 70 -8.63 7.90 -4.03
N SER A 71 -7.56 8.49 -3.50
CA SER A 71 -6.20 8.31 -4.01
C SER A 71 -5.25 7.76 -2.95
N TYR A 72 -5.22 8.38 -1.77
CA TYR A 72 -4.19 8.05 -0.78
C TYR A 72 -4.41 6.68 -0.12
N ILE A 73 -5.62 6.38 0.35
CA ILE A 73 -5.91 5.09 0.98
C ILE A 73 -6.25 3.99 -0.03
N TYR A 74 -6.27 4.29 -1.33
CA TYR A 74 -6.52 3.30 -2.37
C TYR A 74 -5.54 2.13 -2.28
N ALA A 75 -6.06 0.90 -2.45
CA ALA A 75 -5.32 -0.35 -2.30
C ALA A 75 -4.63 -0.52 -0.93
N THR A 76 -5.11 0.15 0.12
CA THR A 76 -4.71 -0.08 1.51
C THR A 76 -5.85 -0.71 2.32
N PRO A 77 -5.57 -1.32 3.49
CA PRO A 77 -6.63 -1.83 4.36
C PRO A 77 -7.66 -0.76 4.75
N PHE A 78 -7.24 0.50 4.90
CA PHE A 78 -8.09 1.64 5.25
C PHE A 78 -9.26 1.85 4.27
N GLN A 79 -9.05 1.61 2.97
CA GLN A 79 -10.10 1.72 1.95
C GLN A 79 -11.34 0.88 2.29
N GLY A 80 -11.14 -0.24 2.99
CA GLY A 80 -12.21 -1.17 3.32
C GLY A 80 -13.20 -0.64 4.36
N TYR A 81 -12.79 0.30 5.23
CA TYR A 81 -13.58 0.68 6.40
C TYR A 81 -13.64 2.18 6.69
N VAL A 82 -12.63 2.97 6.32
CA VAL A 82 -12.61 4.41 6.58
C VAL A 82 -13.79 5.14 5.90
N PRO A 83 -14.13 4.87 4.61
CA PRO A 83 -15.30 5.51 4.00
C PRO A 83 -16.60 5.22 4.74
N LEU A 84 -16.77 4.00 5.27
CA LEU A 84 -17.97 3.61 6.03
C LEU A 84 -18.10 4.42 7.32
N LEU A 85 -16.98 4.59 8.04
CA LEU A 85 -16.94 5.40 9.27
C LEU A 85 -17.23 6.89 9.04
N CYS A 86 -16.95 7.40 7.84
CA CYS A 86 -17.26 8.77 7.45
C CYS A 86 -18.76 8.96 7.10
N LEU A 87 -19.47 7.88 6.78
CA LEU A 87 -20.89 7.90 6.40
C LEU A 87 -21.83 7.59 7.58
N ASP A 88 -21.39 6.75 8.52
CA ASP A 88 -22.26 6.22 9.59
C ASP A 88 -22.60 7.23 10.71
N ASP A 89 -21.73 8.21 10.98
CA ASP A 89 -21.96 9.21 12.04
C ASP A 89 -21.31 10.55 11.68
N PRO A 90 -22.11 11.60 11.37
CA PRO A 90 -21.61 12.88 10.90
C PRO A 90 -21.10 13.79 12.02
N ASP A 91 -20.94 13.30 13.27
CA ASP A 91 -20.25 14.10 14.28
C ASP A 91 -18.80 14.35 13.85
N LEU A 92 -18.60 15.53 13.25
CA LEU A 92 -17.31 15.97 12.72
C LEU A 92 -16.32 16.29 13.84
N GLU A 93 -16.79 16.40 15.08
CA GLU A 93 -16.01 16.76 16.26
C GLU A 93 -15.61 15.55 17.09
N ASP A 94 -16.07 14.34 16.75
CA ASP A 94 -15.61 13.15 17.45
C ASP A 94 -14.14 12.81 17.13
N ALA A 95 -13.50 12.07 18.05
CA ALA A 95 -12.09 11.74 17.96
C ALA A 95 -11.69 11.05 16.64
N CYS A 96 -12.55 10.18 16.10
CA CYS A 96 -12.31 9.45 14.85
C CYS A 96 -12.37 10.39 13.64
N SER A 97 -13.39 11.24 13.58
CA SER A 97 -13.55 12.27 12.55
C SER A 97 -12.37 13.25 12.52
N ILE A 98 -11.94 13.73 13.70
CA ILE A 98 -10.77 14.61 13.82
C ILE A 98 -9.50 13.87 13.37
N THR A 99 -9.32 12.61 13.78
CA THR A 99 -8.16 11.79 13.41
C THR A 99 -8.06 11.57 11.89
N ILE A 100 -9.19 11.22 11.25
CA ILE A 100 -9.26 11.03 9.80
C ILE A 100 -8.95 12.34 9.08
N SER A 101 -9.55 13.45 9.53
CA SER A 101 -9.33 14.80 8.96
C SER A 101 -7.86 15.25 9.09
N ALA A 102 -7.23 15.03 10.26
CA ALA A 102 -5.82 15.32 10.48
C ALA A 102 -4.92 14.53 9.51
N THR A 103 -5.23 13.25 9.32
CA THR A 103 -4.46 12.34 8.45
C THR A 103 -4.66 12.65 6.97
N ALA A 104 -5.89 12.98 6.57
CA ALA A 104 -6.20 13.43 5.23
C ALA A 104 -5.43 14.72 4.88
N LEU A 105 -5.40 15.69 5.80
CA LEU A 105 -4.66 16.92 5.62
C LEU A 105 -3.14 16.68 5.59
N ALA A 106 -2.61 15.79 6.42
CA ALA A 106 -1.20 15.40 6.36
C ALA A 106 -0.84 14.78 5.01
N ALA A 107 -1.63 13.83 4.52
CA ALA A 107 -1.44 13.21 3.22
C ALA A 107 -1.48 14.25 2.08
N TYR A 108 -2.46 15.15 2.13
CA TYR A 108 -2.61 16.21 1.13
C TYR A 108 -1.45 17.21 1.19
N SER A 109 -0.96 17.56 2.39
CA SER A 109 0.20 18.45 2.57
C SER A 109 1.46 17.89 1.89
N ARG A 110 1.68 16.57 1.94
CA ARG A 110 2.77 15.89 1.23
C ARG A 110 2.60 16.00 -0.29
N ARG A 111 1.37 15.79 -0.78
CA ARG A 111 1.03 15.88 -2.21
C ARG A 111 1.28 17.27 -2.78
N VAL A 112 0.86 18.32 -2.08
CA VAL A 112 1.02 19.72 -2.54
C VAL A 112 2.30 20.39 -2.02
N ARG A 113 3.12 19.66 -1.24
CA ARG A 113 4.38 20.13 -0.65
C ARG A 113 4.22 21.41 0.19
N SER A 114 3.15 21.49 1.00
CA SER A 114 2.86 22.66 1.86
C SER A 114 3.24 22.39 3.32
N ALA A 115 4.22 23.14 3.84
CA ALA A 115 4.61 23.08 5.25
C ALA A 115 3.51 23.62 6.18
N GLU A 116 2.78 24.64 5.75
CA GLU A 116 1.65 25.23 6.50
C GLU A 116 0.52 24.21 6.71
N TYR A 117 0.18 23.45 5.66
CA TYR A 117 -0.85 22.40 5.77
C TYR A 117 -0.39 21.26 6.67
N LEU A 118 0.91 20.93 6.65
CA LEU A 118 1.49 19.93 7.52
C LEU A 118 1.46 20.39 8.99
N GLU A 119 1.76 21.65 9.27
CA GLU A 119 1.64 22.22 10.61
C GLU A 119 0.19 22.19 11.11
N SER A 120 -0.76 22.60 10.26
CA SER A 120 -2.18 22.50 10.55
C SER A 120 -2.64 21.06 10.81
N ALA A 121 -2.07 20.08 10.09
CA ALA A 121 -2.35 18.66 10.31
C ALA A 121 -1.81 18.19 11.67
N ARG A 122 -0.61 18.64 12.07
CA ARG A 122 -0.01 18.32 13.38
C ARG A 122 -0.82 18.87 14.55
N GLN A 123 -1.36 20.08 14.43
CA GLN A 123 -2.26 20.66 15.43
C GLN A 123 -3.52 19.81 15.61
N LYS A 124 -4.17 19.41 14.51
CA LYS A 124 -5.32 18.49 14.55
C LYS A 124 -4.97 17.11 15.12
N TYR A 125 -3.80 16.58 14.78
CA TYR A 125 -3.30 15.32 15.33
C TYR A 125 -3.12 15.39 16.85
N ALA A 126 -2.57 16.49 17.39
CA ALA A 126 -2.41 16.65 18.84
C ALA A 126 -3.76 16.63 19.58
N ILE A 127 -4.78 17.29 19.00
CA ILE A 127 -6.16 17.24 19.51
C ILE A 127 -6.71 15.82 19.44
N ALA A 128 -6.62 15.18 18.28
CA ALA A 128 -7.07 13.80 18.06
C ALA A 128 -6.43 12.82 19.06
N LEU A 129 -5.12 12.89 19.25
CA LEU A 129 -4.38 12.03 20.17
C LEU A 129 -4.88 12.20 21.61
N SER A 130 -5.12 13.44 22.04
CA SER A 130 -5.71 13.72 23.36
C SER A 130 -7.09 13.09 23.53
N GLU A 131 -7.99 13.26 22.55
CA GLU A 131 -9.34 12.69 22.63
C GLU A 131 -9.34 11.15 22.56
N VAL A 132 -8.50 10.56 21.70
CA VAL A 132 -8.33 9.11 21.63
C VAL A 132 -7.81 8.55 22.95
N ASN A 133 -6.87 9.22 23.62
CA ASN A 133 -6.39 8.79 24.94
C ASN A 133 -7.51 8.81 26.01
N LYS A 134 -8.43 9.78 25.96
CA LYS A 134 -9.60 9.79 26.85
C LYS A 134 -10.52 8.60 26.57
N LEU A 135 -10.74 8.24 25.31
CA LEU A 135 -11.53 7.06 24.92
C LEU A 135 -10.85 5.76 25.39
N LEU A 136 -9.52 5.67 25.29
CA LEU A 136 -8.76 4.51 25.72
C LEU A 136 -8.73 4.35 27.25
N SER A 137 -8.88 5.44 28.01
CA SER A 137 -8.88 5.40 29.48
C SER A 137 -10.12 4.75 30.10
N LYS A 138 -11.19 4.53 29.31
CA LYS A 138 -12.43 3.91 29.81
C LYS A 138 -12.71 2.60 29.07
N PRO A 139 -12.94 1.47 29.78
CA PRO A 139 -13.15 0.16 29.14
C PRO A 139 -14.27 0.14 28.09
N GLU A 140 -15.37 0.84 28.35
CA GLU A 140 -16.55 0.89 27.50
C GLU A 140 -16.29 1.60 26.17
N THR A 141 -15.46 2.65 26.16
CA THR A 141 -15.11 3.38 24.94
C THR A 141 -13.89 2.79 24.23
N ALA A 142 -13.00 2.11 24.96
CA ALA A 142 -11.80 1.48 24.39
C ALA A 142 -12.14 0.39 23.35
N ILE A 143 -13.28 -0.30 23.53
CA ILE A 143 -13.69 -1.41 22.66
C ILE A 143 -14.50 -0.99 21.42
N LEU A 144 -14.77 0.31 21.22
CA LEU A 144 -15.57 0.80 20.11
C LEU A 144 -14.82 0.75 18.77
N ASP A 145 -15.54 0.49 17.68
CA ASP A 145 -15.02 0.50 16.31
C ASP A 145 -14.29 1.80 15.98
N ARG A 146 -14.90 2.95 16.31
CA ARG A 146 -14.32 4.28 16.08
C ARG A 146 -13.00 4.47 16.85
N THR A 147 -12.87 3.90 18.05
CA THR A 147 -11.64 3.98 18.85
C THR A 147 -10.50 3.18 18.19
N LEU A 148 -10.74 1.93 17.80
CA LEU A 148 -9.73 1.14 17.09
C LEU A 148 -9.35 1.77 15.74
N ALA A 149 -10.33 2.28 15.00
CA ALA A 149 -10.08 3.01 13.76
C ALA A 149 -9.18 4.22 13.98
N SER A 150 -9.45 5.01 15.03
CA SER A 150 -8.66 6.18 15.38
C SER A 150 -7.21 5.81 15.67
N VAL A 151 -6.96 4.76 16.46
CA VAL A 151 -5.60 4.27 16.74
C VAL A 151 -4.88 3.86 15.45
N LEU A 152 -5.53 3.11 14.56
CA LEU A 152 -4.93 2.70 13.28
C LEU A 152 -4.64 3.89 12.36
N VAL A 153 -5.52 4.89 12.34
CA VAL A 153 -5.36 6.09 11.50
C VAL A 153 -4.31 7.06 12.09
N LEU A 154 -4.18 7.16 13.42
CA LEU A 154 -3.06 7.88 14.08
C LEU A 154 -1.71 7.24 13.69
N GLY A 155 -1.62 5.91 13.66
CA GLY A 155 -0.42 5.22 13.15
C GLY A 155 -0.10 5.57 11.70
N LEU A 156 -1.12 5.75 10.84
CA LEU A 156 -0.93 6.22 9.46
C LEU A 156 -0.47 7.68 9.41
N PHE A 157 -1.04 8.57 10.23
CA PHE A 157 -0.58 9.95 10.35
C PHE A 157 0.91 9.98 10.69
N GLU A 158 1.32 9.20 11.69
CA GLU A 158 2.70 9.16 12.14
C GLU A 158 3.64 8.67 11.04
N ALA A 159 3.24 7.64 10.29
CA ALA A 159 4.01 7.15 9.14
C ALA A 159 4.13 8.16 7.98
N ILE A 160 3.18 9.10 7.86
CA ILE A 160 3.23 10.20 6.87
C ILE A 160 4.18 11.31 7.32
N VAL A 161 4.12 11.66 8.61
CA VAL A 161 4.69 12.91 9.11
C VAL A 161 6.08 12.74 9.69
N PHE A 162 6.35 11.62 10.36
CA PHE A 162 7.62 11.39 11.04
C PHE A 162 8.57 10.52 10.21
N GLU A 163 9.84 10.91 10.20
CA GLU A 163 10.92 10.22 9.51
C GLU A 163 11.72 9.36 10.50
N GLY A 164 12.26 8.22 10.02
CA GLY A 164 13.29 7.40 10.68
C GLY A 164 13.36 7.48 12.21
N GLY A 165 12.52 6.73 12.91
CA GLY A 165 12.56 6.62 14.38
C GLY A 165 12.04 7.84 15.16
N LYS A 166 11.85 9.01 14.53
CA LYS A 166 11.42 10.27 15.19
C LYS A 166 9.93 10.34 15.51
N SER A 167 9.21 9.24 15.37
CA SER A 167 7.79 9.20 15.73
C SER A 167 7.64 9.33 17.26
N PRO A 168 6.68 10.13 17.77
CA PRO A 168 6.41 10.24 19.21
C PRO A 168 6.10 8.89 19.86
N THR A 169 5.60 7.94 19.06
CA THR A 169 5.45 6.55 19.44
C THR A 169 6.19 5.67 18.45
N SER A 170 6.93 4.67 18.93
CA SER A 170 7.55 3.71 18.01
C SER A 170 6.46 2.91 17.29
N TRP A 171 6.67 2.56 16.01
CA TRP A 171 5.76 1.68 15.25
C TRP A 171 5.42 0.39 16.03
N THR A 172 6.39 -0.07 16.81
CA THR A 172 6.27 -1.16 17.77
C THR A 172 5.20 -0.89 18.85
N ALA A 173 5.16 0.30 19.45
CA ALA A 173 4.14 0.67 20.43
C ALA A 173 2.73 0.67 19.84
N HIS A 174 2.52 1.22 18.64
CA HIS A 174 1.23 1.15 17.93
C HIS A 174 0.77 -0.27 17.66
N THR A 175 1.70 -1.12 17.24
CA THR A 175 1.44 -2.53 16.97
C THR A 175 1.02 -3.27 18.24
N PHE A 176 1.74 -3.09 19.35
CA PHE A 176 1.39 -3.67 20.65
C PHE A 176 0.07 -3.12 21.21
N GLY A 177 -0.17 -1.81 21.11
CA GLY A 177 -1.43 -1.20 21.53
C GLY A 177 -2.62 -1.75 20.76
N SER A 178 -2.48 -1.89 19.43
CA SER A 178 -3.49 -2.52 18.58
C SER A 178 -3.75 -3.97 19.00
N MET A 179 -2.71 -4.75 19.30
CA MET A 179 -2.85 -6.12 19.79
C MET A 179 -3.67 -6.19 21.09
N GLN A 180 -3.39 -5.32 22.06
CA GLN A 180 -4.16 -5.27 23.31
C GLN A 180 -5.62 -4.88 23.08
N LEU A 181 -5.89 -3.93 22.18
CA LEU A 181 -7.26 -3.56 21.81
C LEU A 181 -8.00 -4.72 21.15
N LEU A 182 -7.36 -5.45 20.23
CA LEU A 182 -7.97 -6.62 19.61
C LEU A 182 -8.34 -7.68 20.66
N ARG A 183 -7.47 -7.90 21.65
CA ARG A 183 -7.73 -8.83 22.77
C ARG A 183 -8.89 -8.36 23.64
N LEU A 184 -8.91 -7.09 24.05
CA LEU A 184 -9.96 -6.49 24.88
C LEU A 184 -11.34 -6.58 24.22
N ARG A 185 -11.40 -6.37 22.90
CA ARG A 185 -12.65 -6.45 22.12
C ARG A 185 -13.18 -7.88 21.99
N GLY A 186 -12.29 -8.87 22.08
CA GLY A 186 -12.63 -10.29 22.04
C GLY A 186 -13.38 -10.74 20.77
N PRO A 187 -13.98 -11.94 20.76
CA PRO A 187 -14.65 -12.49 19.58
C PRO A 187 -15.88 -11.70 19.11
N GLN A 188 -16.46 -10.84 19.94
CA GLN A 188 -17.66 -10.06 19.57
C GLN A 188 -17.40 -9.08 18.42
N GLN A 189 -16.13 -8.67 18.24
CA GLN A 189 -15.75 -7.82 17.11
C GLN A 189 -15.98 -8.48 15.75
N PHE A 190 -16.14 -9.79 15.65
CA PHE A 190 -16.35 -10.45 14.37
C PHE A 190 -17.79 -10.34 13.83
N LYS A 191 -18.71 -9.69 14.56
CA LYS A 191 -20.09 -9.46 14.12
C LYS A 191 -20.20 -8.39 13.03
N SER A 192 -19.42 -7.31 13.13
CA SER A 192 -19.44 -6.20 12.18
C SER A 192 -18.43 -6.39 11.04
N THR A 193 -18.86 -6.10 9.81
CA THR A 193 -17.97 -6.12 8.64
C THR A 193 -16.82 -5.12 8.77
N VAL A 194 -17.07 -3.96 9.38
CA VAL A 194 -16.06 -2.92 9.64
C VAL A 194 -15.02 -3.43 10.64
N SER A 195 -15.47 -3.99 11.76
CA SER A 195 -14.59 -4.58 12.77
C SER A 195 -13.73 -5.73 12.20
N ARG A 196 -14.29 -6.62 11.36
CA ARG A 196 -13.52 -7.69 10.70
C ARG A 196 -12.38 -7.14 9.83
N LYS A 197 -12.64 -6.06 9.09
CA LYS A 197 -11.63 -5.40 8.24
C LYS A 197 -10.55 -4.73 9.08
N MET A 198 -10.91 -4.11 10.20
CA MET A 198 -9.94 -3.52 11.14
C MET A 198 -9.10 -4.58 11.85
N PHE A 199 -9.70 -5.71 12.25
CA PHE A 199 -8.95 -6.85 12.79
C PHE A 199 -7.92 -7.36 11.79
N ALA A 200 -8.32 -7.62 10.53
CA ALA A 200 -7.40 -8.07 9.50
C ALA A 200 -6.26 -7.06 9.26
N HIS A 201 -6.55 -5.77 9.30
CA HIS A 201 -5.53 -4.73 9.20
C HIS A 201 -4.53 -4.78 10.37
N ALA A 202 -5.01 -4.75 11.61
CA ALA A 202 -4.16 -4.79 12.81
C ALA A 202 -3.35 -6.09 12.89
N SER A 203 -3.98 -7.23 12.60
CA SER A 203 -3.35 -8.55 12.54
C SER A 203 -2.18 -8.59 11.54
N ASN A 204 -2.38 -8.03 10.34
CA ASN A 204 -1.31 -7.94 9.34
C ASN A 204 -0.16 -7.01 9.78
N ASN A 205 -0.44 -5.92 10.48
CA ASN A 205 0.61 -5.04 11.01
C ASN A 205 1.45 -5.74 12.08
N ILE A 206 0.81 -6.52 12.98
CA ILE A 206 1.49 -7.33 14.01
C ILE A 206 2.43 -8.33 13.35
N LYS A 207 1.91 -9.15 12.43
CA LYS A 207 2.70 -10.18 11.74
C LYS A 207 3.86 -9.58 10.94
N THR A 208 3.61 -8.48 10.24
CA THR A 208 4.65 -7.76 9.48
C THR A 208 5.75 -7.23 10.38
N SER A 209 5.40 -6.61 11.51
CA SER A 209 6.35 -6.11 12.52
C SER A 209 7.21 -7.22 13.10
N CYS A 210 6.61 -8.38 13.40
CA CYS A 210 7.36 -9.56 13.87
C CYS A 210 8.40 -10.04 12.85
N ILE A 211 8.02 -10.12 11.55
CA ILE A 211 8.96 -10.49 10.48
C ILE A 211 10.08 -9.47 10.33
N GLN A 212 9.77 -8.17 10.35
CA GLN A 212 10.76 -7.10 10.23
C GLN A 212 11.80 -7.17 11.35
N ARG A 213 11.32 -7.35 12.59
CA ARG A 213 12.16 -7.37 13.78
C ARG A 213 12.80 -8.73 14.06
N SER A 214 12.51 -9.74 13.25
CA SER A 214 12.95 -11.12 13.46
C SER A 214 12.59 -11.64 14.87
N VAL A 215 11.35 -11.39 15.30
CA VAL A 215 10.78 -11.89 16.57
C VAL A 215 9.58 -12.79 16.25
N PRO A 216 9.26 -13.79 17.10
CA PRO A 216 8.10 -14.63 16.85
C PRO A 216 6.81 -13.81 16.96
N VAL A 217 5.77 -14.27 16.27
CA VAL A 217 4.41 -13.78 16.54
C VAL A 217 4.00 -14.35 17.91
N PRO A 218 3.47 -13.53 18.84
CA PRO A 218 3.12 -14.00 20.18
C PRO A 218 2.12 -15.17 20.15
N ASP A 219 2.36 -16.22 20.93
CA ASP A 219 1.55 -17.45 20.92
C ASP A 219 0.07 -17.20 21.25
N ASP A 220 -0.19 -16.28 22.18
CA ASP A 220 -1.54 -15.85 22.55
C ASP A 220 -2.25 -15.15 21.39
N PHE A 221 -1.52 -14.41 20.57
CA PHE A 221 -2.04 -13.81 19.34
C PHE A 221 -2.28 -14.85 18.25
N ILE A 222 -1.39 -15.83 18.09
CA ILE A 222 -1.59 -16.96 17.16
C ILE A 222 -2.88 -17.71 17.52
N ALA A 223 -3.05 -18.07 18.79
CA ALA A 223 -4.25 -18.76 19.28
C ALA A 223 -5.52 -17.93 19.07
N PHE A 224 -5.43 -16.60 19.18
CA PHE A 224 -6.56 -15.73 18.87
C PHE A 224 -6.84 -15.66 17.36
N ASP A 225 -5.81 -15.49 16.52
CA ASP A 225 -5.93 -15.46 15.06
C ASP A 225 -6.55 -16.76 14.52
N GLU A 226 -6.12 -17.92 15.03
CA GLU A 226 -6.67 -19.24 14.66
C GLU A 226 -8.18 -19.35 14.94
N GLN A 227 -8.66 -18.87 16.10
CA GLN A 227 -10.09 -18.86 16.41
C GLN A 227 -10.89 -18.04 15.41
N VAL A 228 -10.29 -16.98 14.86
CA VAL A 228 -10.93 -16.10 13.87
C VAL A 228 -10.91 -16.74 12.49
N LEU A 229 -9.80 -17.38 12.11
CA LEU A 229 -9.67 -18.03 10.79
C LEU A 229 -10.75 -19.09 10.56
N VAL A 230 -11.23 -19.77 11.61
CA VAL A 230 -12.35 -20.73 11.54
C VAL A 230 -13.66 -20.10 11.07
N LEU A 231 -13.81 -18.77 11.21
CA LEU A 231 -15.00 -18.03 10.76
C LEU A 231 -14.94 -17.65 9.27
N HIS A 232 -13.80 -17.89 8.61
CA HIS A 232 -13.57 -17.54 7.22
C HIS A 232 -13.61 -18.79 6.31
N ASP A 233 -13.76 -18.57 5.00
CA ASP A 233 -13.67 -19.65 4.02
C ASP A 233 -12.24 -20.24 4.06
N PRO A 234 -12.07 -21.54 4.38
CA PRO A 234 -10.75 -22.16 4.43
C PRO A 234 -10.05 -22.20 3.07
N ASN A 235 -10.78 -22.00 1.97
CA ASN A 235 -10.21 -21.92 0.63
C ASN A 235 -9.65 -20.54 0.28
N GLU A 236 -9.95 -19.52 1.07
CA GLU A 236 -9.48 -18.16 0.84
C GLU A 236 -7.94 -18.10 0.97
N PRO A 237 -7.20 -17.61 -0.04
CA PRO A 237 -5.75 -17.55 -0.02
C PRO A 237 -5.18 -16.78 1.18
N THR A 238 -5.85 -15.73 1.64
CA THR A 238 -5.39 -14.95 2.79
C THR A 238 -5.49 -15.74 4.10
N VAL A 239 -6.43 -16.69 4.20
CA VAL A 239 -6.55 -17.61 5.33
C VAL A 239 -5.40 -18.62 5.30
N LYS A 240 -5.13 -19.22 4.13
CA LYS A 240 -4.02 -20.16 3.92
C LYS A 240 -2.64 -19.52 4.13
N LEU A 241 -2.51 -18.24 3.82
CA LEU A 241 -1.25 -17.50 3.95
C LEU A 241 -0.92 -17.17 5.42
N SER A 242 -1.93 -17.05 6.29
CA SER A 242 -1.73 -16.69 7.70
C SER A 242 -0.75 -17.61 8.44
N PRO A 243 -0.92 -18.95 8.47
CA PRO A 243 0.02 -19.84 9.14
C PRO A 243 1.43 -19.79 8.50
N MET A 244 1.52 -19.63 7.18
CA MET A 244 2.81 -19.50 6.49
C MET A 244 3.58 -18.26 6.95
N ILE A 245 2.89 -17.13 7.16
CA ILE A 245 3.48 -15.91 7.72
C ILE A 245 4.01 -16.15 9.14
N HIS A 246 3.26 -16.87 9.99
CA HIS A 246 3.71 -17.22 11.34
C HIS A 246 4.98 -18.09 11.30
N GLN A 247 5.03 -19.07 10.39
CA GLN A 247 6.20 -19.94 10.23
C GLN A 247 7.43 -19.17 9.73
N VAL A 248 7.28 -18.24 8.76
CA VAL A 248 8.39 -17.37 8.33
C VAL A 248 8.92 -16.53 9.51
N ALA A 249 8.03 -15.92 10.30
CA ALA A 249 8.44 -15.15 11.48
C ALA A 249 9.17 -16.02 12.51
N SER A 250 8.69 -17.25 12.75
CA SER A 250 9.31 -18.22 13.65
C SER A 250 10.70 -18.64 13.18
N ILE A 251 10.87 -19.00 11.90
CA ILE A 251 12.16 -19.37 11.32
C ILE A 251 13.15 -18.21 11.48
N LYS A 252 12.76 -16.98 11.12
CA LYS A 252 13.61 -15.80 11.28
C LYS A 252 14.02 -15.59 12.74
N ALA A 253 13.08 -15.64 13.67
CA ALA A 253 13.38 -15.45 15.08
C ALA A 253 14.31 -16.52 15.65
N ARG A 254 14.03 -17.79 15.36
CA ARG A 254 14.86 -18.93 15.80
C ARG A 254 16.26 -18.86 15.19
N SER A 255 16.38 -18.44 13.93
CA SER A 255 17.68 -18.30 13.26
C SER A 255 18.63 -17.32 13.96
N ILE A 256 18.09 -16.28 14.62
CA ILE A 256 18.87 -15.30 15.38
C ILE A 256 19.09 -15.76 16.83
N ALA A 257 18.02 -16.24 17.48
CA ALA A 257 18.07 -16.58 18.90
C ALA A 257 18.87 -17.87 19.20
N SER A 258 18.75 -18.87 18.32
CA SER A 258 19.43 -20.16 18.44
C SER A 258 19.71 -20.72 17.04
N PRO A 259 20.78 -20.24 16.37
CA PRO A 259 21.11 -20.66 15.02
C PRO A 259 21.20 -22.19 14.89
N ASP A 260 20.38 -22.75 14.01
CA ASP A 260 20.36 -24.18 13.69
C ASP A 260 20.25 -24.35 12.18
N CYS A 261 21.29 -24.93 11.58
CA CYS A 261 21.32 -25.20 10.14
C CYS A 261 20.19 -26.14 9.67
N ASN A 262 19.57 -26.93 10.56
CA ASN A 262 18.47 -27.83 10.22
C ASN A 262 17.13 -27.13 10.01
N LEU A 263 17.00 -25.86 10.41
CA LEU A 263 15.86 -25.01 10.04
C LEU A 263 15.71 -24.87 8.52
N VAL A 264 16.76 -25.16 7.75
CA VAL A 264 16.69 -25.16 6.27
C VAL A 264 15.64 -26.12 5.73
N HIS A 265 15.37 -27.22 6.43
CA HIS A 265 14.33 -28.19 6.02
C HIS A 265 12.93 -27.61 6.21
N GLU A 266 12.70 -26.90 7.31
CA GLU A 266 11.46 -26.15 7.55
C GLU A 266 11.28 -25.06 6.48
N ALA A 267 12.35 -24.31 6.16
CA ALA A 267 12.33 -23.26 5.15
C ALA A 267 12.05 -23.79 3.73
N LEU A 268 12.64 -24.91 3.35
CA LEU A 268 12.40 -25.57 2.07
C LEU A 268 10.95 -26.07 1.96
N SER A 269 10.42 -26.73 2.99
CA SER A 269 9.02 -27.18 3.01
C SER A 269 8.09 -25.98 2.83
N LEU A 270 8.32 -24.92 3.59
CA LEU A 270 7.49 -23.73 3.55
C LEU A 270 7.51 -23.02 2.20
N ASP A 271 8.67 -22.91 1.54
CA ASP A 271 8.71 -22.33 0.18
C ASP A 271 7.93 -23.20 -0.82
N HIS A 272 8.00 -24.53 -0.72
CA HIS A 272 7.20 -25.44 -1.56
C HIS A 272 5.70 -25.28 -1.33
N GLU A 273 5.27 -25.11 -0.07
CA GLU A 273 3.88 -24.84 0.28
C GLU A 273 3.41 -23.50 -0.30
N ILE A 274 4.22 -22.45 -0.20
CA ILE A 274 3.93 -21.13 -0.79
C ILE A 274 3.84 -21.23 -2.32
N VAL A 275 4.77 -21.94 -2.98
CA VAL A 275 4.73 -22.17 -4.43
C VAL A 275 3.47 -22.93 -4.84
N THR A 276 3.06 -23.91 -4.04
CA THR A 276 1.85 -24.69 -4.28
C THR A 276 0.60 -23.81 -4.14
N LEU A 277 0.56 -22.92 -3.15
CA LEU A 277 -0.50 -21.92 -3.01
C LEU A 277 -0.56 -20.99 -4.24
N CYS A 278 0.59 -20.53 -4.74
CA CYS A 278 0.66 -19.67 -5.92
C CYS A 278 0.13 -20.35 -7.18
N LYS A 279 0.46 -21.63 -7.39
CA LYS A 279 -0.03 -22.43 -8.53
C LYS A 279 -1.54 -22.66 -8.49
N ASN A 280 -2.10 -22.76 -7.28
CA ASN A 280 -3.52 -22.98 -7.05
C ASN A 280 -4.27 -21.69 -6.67
N CYS A 281 -3.75 -20.52 -7.09
CA CYS A 281 -4.39 -19.25 -6.76
C CYS A 281 -5.75 -19.12 -7.48
N PRO A 282 -6.74 -18.50 -6.81
CA PRO A 282 -8.05 -18.29 -7.43
C PRO A 282 -7.98 -17.29 -8.58
N SER A 283 -8.94 -17.36 -9.50
CA SER A 283 -8.96 -16.56 -10.72
C SER A 283 -8.96 -15.04 -10.47
N TRP A 284 -9.56 -14.57 -9.37
CA TRP A 284 -9.55 -13.15 -9.01
C TRP A 284 -8.16 -12.62 -8.62
N MET A 285 -7.23 -13.52 -8.29
CA MET A 285 -5.84 -13.21 -7.96
C MET A 285 -4.91 -13.32 -9.17
N ALA A 286 -5.35 -13.98 -10.24
CA ALA A 286 -4.53 -14.22 -11.41
C ALA A 286 -4.03 -12.92 -12.05
N TYR A 287 -2.79 -12.93 -12.52
CA TYR A 287 -2.17 -11.84 -13.28
C TYR A 287 -1.63 -12.37 -14.60
N SER A 288 -1.47 -11.48 -15.59
CA SER A 288 -0.86 -11.83 -16.87
C SER A 288 0.50 -11.16 -17.03
N VAL A 289 1.35 -11.78 -17.84
CA VAL A 289 2.62 -11.18 -18.29
C VAL A 289 2.36 -10.52 -19.65
N GLU A 290 2.72 -9.25 -19.79
CA GLU A 290 2.55 -8.54 -21.06
C GLU A 290 3.53 -9.09 -22.11
N PRO A 291 3.11 -9.18 -23.39
CA PRO A 291 4.01 -9.52 -24.48
C PRO A 291 5.18 -8.55 -24.55
N ALA A 292 6.38 -9.01 -24.90
CA ALA A 292 7.57 -8.17 -24.95
C ALA A 292 7.46 -6.97 -25.91
N SER A 293 6.57 -7.03 -26.91
CA SER A 293 6.24 -5.92 -27.81
C SER A 293 5.50 -4.78 -27.11
N ASP A 294 4.69 -5.12 -26.11
CA ASP A 294 3.75 -4.22 -25.42
C ASP A 294 4.31 -3.80 -24.06
N SER A 295 5.21 -4.63 -23.49
CA SER A 295 5.96 -4.31 -22.29
C SER A 295 6.71 -3.00 -22.44
N ALA A 296 6.52 -2.12 -21.47
CA ALA A 296 7.21 -0.85 -21.40
C ALA A 296 8.74 -1.05 -21.52
N ALA A 297 9.39 -0.31 -22.43
CA ALA A 297 10.81 -0.45 -22.69
C ALA A 297 11.71 -0.22 -21.46
N TRP A 298 11.18 0.48 -20.46
CA TRP A 298 11.84 0.75 -19.20
C TRP A 298 11.62 -0.33 -18.14
N ALA A 299 10.73 -1.31 -18.37
CA ALA A 299 10.46 -2.39 -17.43
C ALA A 299 11.71 -3.29 -17.28
N TYR A 300 11.92 -3.81 -16.08
CA TYR A 300 13.04 -4.70 -15.80
C TYR A 300 12.96 -5.95 -16.68
N GLU A 301 14.02 -6.23 -17.43
CA GLU A 301 14.09 -7.33 -18.40
C GLU A 301 12.95 -7.34 -19.45
N ARG A 302 12.29 -6.19 -19.67
CA ARG A 302 11.07 -6.06 -20.50
C ARG A 302 9.91 -6.97 -20.06
N ILE A 303 9.86 -7.29 -18.76
CA ILE A 303 8.79 -8.07 -18.15
C ILE A 303 7.87 -7.12 -17.39
N CYS A 304 6.58 -7.15 -17.73
CA CYS A 304 5.55 -6.36 -17.08
C CYS A 304 4.42 -7.29 -16.65
N HIS A 305 4.02 -7.21 -15.38
CA HIS A 305 2.85 -7.92 -14.87
C HIS A 305 1.64 -7.00 -14.84
N ARG A 306 0.53 -7.48 -15.40
CA ARG A 306 -0.78 -6.83 -15.35
C ARG A 306 -1.66 -7.50 -14.32
N TYR A 307 -1.96 -6.77 -13.26
CA TYR A 307 -2.83 -7.23 -12.17
C TYR A 307 -4.25 -6.69 -12.32
N PRO A 308 -5.27 -7.40 -11.78
CA PRO A 308 -6.65 -6.89 -11.73
C PRO A 308 -6.80 -5.59 -10.94
N SER A 309 -5.93 -5.38 -9.94
CA SER A 309 -5.83 -4.11 -9.20
C SER A 309 -4.50 -4.01 -8.47
N ALA A 310 -4.15 -2.79 -8.03
CA ALA A 310 -2.99 -2.57 -7.17
C ALA A 310 -3.06 -3.37 -5.85
N ARG A 311 -4.27 -3.68 -5.36
CA ARG A 311 -4.46 -4.53 -4.17
C ARG A 311 -3.98 -5.96 -4.41
N ILE A 312 -4.26 -6.51 -5.60
CA ILE A 312 -3.80 -7.85 -5.98
C ILE A 312 -2.28 -7.85 -6.20
N ALA A 313 -1.74 -6.83 -6.86
CA ALA A 313 -0.29 -6.65 -7.00
C ALA A 313 0.43 -6.66 -5.64
N LYS A 314 -0.14 -5.96 -4.64
CA LYS A 314 0.38 -5.95 -3.27
C LYS A 314 0.34 -7.31 -2.60
N LEU A 315 -0.74 -8.06 -2.76
CA LEU A 315 -0.84 -9.41 -2.20
C LEU A 315 0.23 -10.34 -2.78
N TRP A 316 0.44 -10.30 -4.09
CA TRP A 316 1.54 -11.03 -4.74
C TRP A 316 2.90 -10.60 -4.22
N ASN A 317 3.14 -9.30 -4.07
CA ASN A 317 4.41 -8.80 -3.54
C ASN A 317 4.62 -9.21 -2.08
N ALA A 318 3.57 -9.30 -1.25
CA ALA A 318 3.67 -9.83 0.10
C ALA A 318 4.11 -11.30 0.10
N ILE A 319 3.52 -12.14 -0.75
CA ILE A 319 3.92 -13.55 -0.91
C ILE A 319 5.37 -13.66 -1.37
N ARG A 320 5.76 -12.85 -2.36
CA ARG A 320 7.15 -12.79 -2.86
C ARG A 320 8.14 -12.39 -1.78
N LEU A 321 7.79 -11.47 -0.88
CA LEU A 321 8.65 -11.13 0.26
C LEU A 321 8.91 -12.32 1.17
N LEU A 322 7.87 -13.11 1.48
CA LEU A 322 8.05 -14.34 2.28
C LEU A 322 9.08 -15.27 1.63
N ARG A 323 8.97 -15.47 0.31
CA ARG A 323 9.91 -16.29 -0.45
C ARG A 323 11.32 -15.70 -0.50
N ILE A 324 11.47 -14.38 -0.59
CA ILE A 324 12.78 -13.71 -0.49
C ILE A 324 13.43 -14.02 0.86
N PHE A 325 12.69 -13.91 1.98
CA PHE A 325 13.23 -14.22 3.30
C PHE A 325 13.69 -15.67 3.41
N LEU A 326 12.91 -16.61 2.88
CA LEU A 326 13.29 -18.03 2.86
C LEU A 326 14.51 -18.29 1.97
N ALA A 327 14.57 -17.69 0.78
CA ALA A 327 15.71 -17.85 -0.12
C ALA A 327 17.00 -17.28 0.45
N VAL A 328 16.96 -16.10 1.10
CA VAL A 328 18.11 -15.54 1.83
C VAL A 328 18.55 -16.51 2.93
N PHE A 329 17.62 -16.97 3.77
CA PHE A 329 17.91 -17.91 4.85
C PHE A 329 18.56 -19.21 4.35
N ILE A 330 17.99 -19.82 3.30
CA ILE A 330 18.53 -21.05 2.69
C ILE A 330 19.95 -20.82 2.16
N ARG A 331 20.21 -19.67 1.53
CA ARG A 331 21.56 -19.31 1.09
C ARG A 331 22.54 -19.12 2.24
N ASP A 332 22.12 -18.49 3.32
CA ASP A 332 22.97 -18.24 4.49
C ASP A 332 23.38 -19.57 5.15
N VAL A 333 22.48 -20.56 5.17
CA VAL A 333 22.83 -21.94 5.56
C VAL A 333 23.78 -22.57 4.53
N ALA A 334 23.47 -22.49 3.24
CA ALA A 334 24.27 -23.12 2.17
C ALA A 334 25.72 -22.61 2.13
N THR A 335 25.93 -21.34 2.50
CA THR A 335 27.24 -20.68 2.51
C THR A 335 27.94 -20.74 3.88
N GLY A 336 27.32 -21.37 4.88
CA GLY A 336 27.87 -21.49 6.23
C GLY A 336 27.90 -20.17 7.01
N GLN A 337 27.12 -19.16 6.60
CA GLN A 337 27.04 -17.86 7.27
C GLN A 337 26.22 -17.92 8.57
N LEU A 338 25.26 -18.83 8.66
CA LEU A 338 24.38 -18.96 9.83
C LEU A 338 25.00 -19.79 10.97
N ASP A 339 25.62 -20.92 10.63
CA ASP A 339 26.22 -21.86 11.58
C ASP A 339 27.47 -22.47 10.95
N CYS A 340 28.65 -22.15 11.50
CA CYS A 340 29.91 -22.73 11.06
C CYS A 340 29.97 -24.25 11.31
N GLY A 341 29.11 -24.77 12.19
CA GLY A 341 28.93 -26.18 12.51
C GLY A 341 28.05 -26.94 11.51
N LEU A 342 28.28 -26.77 10.20
CA LEU A 342 27.64 -27.57 9.13
C LEU A 342 27.80 -29.09 9.31
N SER A 343 28.67 -29.52 10.23
CA SER A 343 28.78 -30.90 10.69
C SER A 343 27.45 -31.48 11.22
N ARG A 344 26.58 -30.65 11.81
CA ARG A 344 25.26 -31.04 12.35
C ARG A 344 24.13 -31.02 11.33
N LEU A 345 24.40 -30.62 10.08
CA LEU A 345 23.38 -30.57 9.04
C LEU A 345 22.89 -31.98 8.70
N ASN A 346 21.61 -32.24 8.95
CA ASN A 346 20.95 -33.47 8.58
C ASN A 346 20.80 -33.52 7.06
N LEU A 347 21.27 -34.60 6.46
CA LEU A 347 21.15 -34.82 5.01
C LEU A 347 19.84 -35.57 4.72
N PRO A 348 19.11 -35.19 3.66
CA PRO A 348 17.83 -35.80 3.34
C PRO A 348 17.96 -37.26 2.87
N ASP A 349 19.13 -37.64 2.35
CA ASP A 349 19.47 -39.01 1.96
C ASP A 349 20.90 -39.32 2.39
N SER A 350 21.09 -40.48 3.02
CA SER A 350 22.38 -41.09 3.38
C SER A 350 23.39 -41.17 2.22
N LYS A 351 22.93 -41.19 0.97
CA LYS A 351 23.78 -41.28 -0.23
C LYS A 351 24.27 -39.92 -0.74
N VAL A 352 23.69 -38.82 -0.29
CA VAL A 352 24.07 -37.47 -0.73
C VAL A 352 25.22 -36.98 0.14
N THR A 353 26.29 -36.49 -0.46
CA THR A 353 27.38 -35.86 0.29
C THR A 353 26.93 -34.46 0.76
N ARG A 354 27.45 -34.02 1.90
CA ARG A 354 27.16 -32.67 2.44
C ARG A 354 27.47 -31.57 1.42
N GLU A 355 28.61 -31.66 0.74
CA GLU A 355 29.02 -30.69 -0.29
C GLU A 355 28.01 -30.61 -1.44
N LYS A 356 27.52 -31.77 -1.91
CA LYS A 356 26.48 -31.82 -2.95
C LYS A 356 25.18 -31.21 -2.46
N TYR A 357 24.77 -31.50 -1.22
CA TYR A 357 23.55 -30.93 -0.65
C TYR A 357 23.64 -29.41 -0.49
N LEU A 358 24.76 -28.89 0.05
CA LEU A 358 24.99 -27.44 0.15
C LEU A 358 24.99 -26.76 -1.22
N SER A 359 25.58 -27.40 -2.24
CA SER A 359 25.55 -26.90 -3.62
C SER A 359 24.12 -26.85 -4.18
N GLN A 360 23.29 -27.84 -3.87
CA GLN A 360 21.87 -27.86 -4.24
C GLN A 360 21.08 -26.76 -3.53
N LEU A 361 21.30 -26.55 -2.24
CA LEU A 361 20.68 -25.46 -1.47
C LEU A 361 21.06 -24.09 -2.03
N HIS A 362 22.34 -23.90 -2.34
CA HIS A 362 22.83 -22.67 -2.94
C HIS A 362 22.16 -22.41 -4.30
N GLN A 363 22.16 -23.41 -5.19
CA GLN A 363 21.51 -23.28 -6.50
C GLN A 363 20.01 -23.00 -6.36
N TYR A 364 19.32 -23.69 -5.45
CA TYR A 364 17.90 -23.46 -5.18
C TYR A 364 17.63 -22.03 -4.72
N ALA A 365 18.45 -21.49 -3.81
CA ALA A 365 18.29 -20.12 -3.33
C ALA A 365 18.54 -19.08 -4.44
N GLU A 366 19.59 -19.25 -5.24
CA GLU A 366 19.93 -18.36 -6.37
C GLU A 366 18.82 -18.35 -7.43
N ASP A 367 18.31 -19.52 -7.82
CA ASP A 367 17.24 -19.62 -8.82
C ASP A 367 15.93 -18.98 -8.33
N ASN A 368 15.52 -19.27 -7.10
CA ASN A 368 14.31 -18.69 -6.54
C ASN A 368 14.44 -17.19 -6.32
N MET A 369 15.60 -16.72 -5.87
CA MET A 369 15.83 -15.29 -5.71
C MET A 369 15.76 -14.54 -7.03
N ARG A 370 16.37 -15.09 -8.10
CA ARG A 370 16.30 -14.51 -9.44
C ARG A 370 14.85 -14.39 -9.90
N ILE A 371 14.06 -15.46 -9.80
CA ILE A 371 12.65 -15.47 -10.18
C ILE A 371 11.88 -14.41 -9.38
N VAL A 372 11.92 -14.49 -8.05
CA VAL A 372 11.11 -13.64 -7.19
C VAL A 372 11.50 -12.16 -7.31
N THR A 373 12.79 -11.86 -7.47
CA THR A 373 13.30 -10.50 -7.72
C THR A 373 12.73 -9.96 -9.04
N THR A 374 12.86 -10.70 -10.14
CA THR A 374 12.30 -10.29 -11.43
C THR A 374 10.79 -10.05 -11.33
N GLU A 375 10.06 -10.93 -10.62
CA GLU A 375 8.62 -10.77 -10.48
C GLU A 375 8.18 -9.56 -9.64
N VAL A 376 8.92 -9.22 -8.58
CA VAL A 376 8.70 -7.97 -7.81
C VAL A 376 8.94 -6.76 -8.70
N LEU A 377 10.07 -6.73 -9.43
CA LEU A 377 10.40 -5.61 -10.31
C LEU A 377 9.41 -5.47 -11.48
N ALA A 378 8.93 -6.58 -12.02
CA ALA A 378 7.89 -6.62 -13.06
C ALA A 378 6.52 -6.09 -12.58
N SER A 379 6.31 -5.97 -11.26
CA SER A 379 5.09 -5.37 -10.71
C SER A 379 5.08 -3.84 -10.69
N ILE A 380 6.26 -3.19 -10.78
CA ILE A 380 6.40 -1.73 -10.71
C ILE A 380 5.43 -0.98 -11.64
N PRO A 381 5.28 -1.36 -12.93
CA PRO A 381 4.37 -0.66 -13.83
C PRO A 381 2.92 -0.58 -13.35
N SER A 382 2.43 -1.59 -12.63
CA SER A 382 1.08 -1.59 -12.08
C SER A 382 0.83 -0.56 -10.97
N PHE A 383 1.89 0.12 -10.50
CA PHE A 383 1.81 1.18 -9.51
C PHE A 383 2.12 2.57 -10.07
N MET A 384 2.38 2.67 -11.37
CA MET A 384 2.74 3.93 -12.03
C MET A 384 1.57 4.51 -12.81
N GLU A 385 1.44 5.82 -12.74
CA GLU A 385 0.60 6.62 -13.63
C GLU A 385 1.50 7.16 -14.75
N THR A 386 1.01 7.11 -15.98
CA THR A 386 1.65 7.67 -17.17
C THR A 386 0.77 8.79 -17.71
N ASP A 387 1.31 9.99 -17.78
CA ASP A 387 0.67 11.16 -18.39
C ASP A 387 1.65 11.88 -19.34
N ASP A 388 1.21 12.96 -19.97
CA ASP A 388 2.02 13.73 -20.92
C ASP A 388 3.29 14.32 -20.29
N PHE A 389 3.33 14.42 -18.96
CA PHE A 389 4.46 14.96 -18.18
C PHE A 389 5.42 13.86 -17.72
N GLY A 390 5.13 12.61 -18.04
CA GLY A 390 6.00 11.47 -17.82
C GLY A 390 5.34 10.39 -16.97
N ARG A 391 6.14 9.82 -16.07
CA ARG A 391 5.70 8.72 -15.22
C ARG A 391 5.86 9.13 -13.77
N ARG A 392 4.90 8.74 -12.95
CA ARG A 392 4.99 8.91 -11.50
C ARG A 392 4.38 7.72 -10.78
N PHE A 393 4.83 7.45 -9.57
CA PHE A 393 4.14 6.52 -8.71
C PHE A 393 2.78 7.07 -8.25
N SER A 394 1.76 6.22 -8.36
CA SER A 394 0.51 6.41 -7.63
C SER A 394 0.75 6.22 -6.12
N PRO A 395 -0.12 6.73 -5.24
CA PRO A 395 0.02 6.54 -3.80
C PRO A 395 0.06 5.06 -3.35
N ALA A 396 -0.54 4.14 -4.11
CA ALA A 396 -0.45 2.70 -3.85
C ALA A 396 0.98 2.15 -3.98
N GLY A 397 1.83 2.83 -4.76
CA GLY A 397 3.24 2.52 -4.97
C GLY A 397 4.06 2.45 -3.69
N ARG A 398 3.66 3.12 -2.59
CA ARG A 398 4.31 3.02 -1.26
C ARG A 398 4.58 1.59 -0.80
N SER A 399 3.71 0.66 -1.20
CA SER A 399 3.85 -0.76 -0.87
C SER A 399 5.09 -1.42 -1.46
N LEU A 400 5.74 -0.80 -2.45
CA LEU A 400 6.99 -1.24 -3.06
C LEU A 400 8.23 -0.80 -2.28
N ALA A 401 8.14 0.16 -1.36
CA ALA A 401 9.29 0.68 -0.64
C ALA A 401 10.09 -0.43 0.05
N TRP A 402 9.40 -1.31 0.80
CA TRP A 402 10.06 -2.42 1.49
C TRP A 402 10.59 -3.51 0.53
N PRO A 403 9.81 -4.04 -0.43
CA PRO A 403 10.32 -4.96 -1.45
C PRO A 403 11.56 -4.47 -2.18
N LEU A 404 11.54 -3.22 -2.65
CA LEU A 404 12.66 -2.65 -3.39
C LEU A 404 13.85 -2.39 -2.47
N GLY A 405 13.62 -1.97 -1.23
CA GLY A 405 14.68 -1.78 -0.23
C GLY A 405 15.39 -3.09 0.09
N ILE A 406 14.66 -4.20 0.17
CA ILE A 406 15.26 -5.53 0.33
C ILE A 406 16.09 -5.89 -0.90
N ILE A 407 15.54 -5.76 -2.11
CA ILE A 407 16.24 -6.12 -3.36
C ILE A 407 17.52 -5.31 -3.53
N GLU A 408 17.48 -4.01 -3.27
CA GLU A 408 18.64 -3.14 -3.31
C GLU A 408 19.77 -3.65 -2.40
N ASN A 409 19.44 -3.98 -1.15
CA ASN A 409 20.44 -4.33 -0.13
C ASN A 409 20.86 -5.81 -0.14
N THR A 410 20.17 -6.63 -0.93
CA THR A 410 20.39 -8.08 -0.97
C THR A 410 21.31 -8.47 -2.13
N LYS A 411 22.56 -8.86 -1.81
CA LYS A 411 23.60 -9.17 -2.82
C LYS A 411 23.22 -10.28 -3.80
N ILE A 412 22.45 -11.28 -3.36
CA ILE A 412 22.01 -12.42 -4.20
C ILE A 412 21.09 -11.96 -5.37
N CYS A 413 20.44 -10.80 -5.28
CA CYS A 413 19.59 -10.29 -6.37
C CYS A 413 20.37 -9.87 -7.64
N GLY A 414 21.69 -9.72 -7.55
CA GLY A 414 22.54 -9.30 -8.66
C GLY A 414 22.52 -7.80 -8.92
N THR A 415 23.62 -7.27 -9.46
CA THR A 415 23.86 -5.82 -9.56
C THR A 415 22.85 -5.09 -10.46
N SER A 416 22.32 -5.74 -11.51
CA SER A 416 21.31 -5.15 -12.39
C SER A 416 20.01 -4.86 -11.64
N ALA A 417 19.49 -5.86 -10.92
CA ALA A 417 18.28 -5.73 -10.13
C ALA A 417 18.45 -4.72 -8.99
N GLN A 418 19.61 -4.72 -8.31
CA GLN A 418 19.92 -3.75 -7.26
C GLN A 418 19.88 -2.32 -7.78
N LYS A 419 20.52 -2.04 -8.93
CA LYS A 419 20.50 -0.71 -9.56
C LYS A 419 19.11 -0.30 -10.02
N TYR A 420 18.33 -1.25 -10.52
CA TYR A 420 16.95 -0.98 -10.94
C TYR A 420 16.06 -0.67 -9.73
N ALA A 421 16.13 -1.47 -8.66
CA ALA A 421 15.42 -1.21 -7.40
C ALA A 421 15.82 0.15 -6.81
N TYR A 422 17.12 0.46 -6.78
CA TYR A 422 17.65 1.75 -6.33
C TYR A 422 16.99 2.93 -7.06
N LYS A 423 16.99 2.88 -8.39
CA LYS A 423 16.42 3.95 -9.23
C LYS A 423 14.95 4.19 -8.94
N TYR A 424 14.17 3.11 -8.79
CA TYR A 424 12.73 3.22 -8.57
C TYR A 424 12.36 3.54 -7.13
N LEU A 425 13.23 3.26 -6.15
CA LEU A 425 13.10 3.78 -4.79
C LEU A 425 13.29 5.31 -4.76
N ASP A 426 14.31 5.83 -5.44
CA ASP A 426 14.55 7.28 -5.52
C ASP A 426 13.35 7.99 -6.18
N MET A 427 12.84 7.42 -7.27
CA MET A 427 11.66 7.93 -7.96
C MET A 427 10.42 7.89 -7.06
N LEU A 428 10.18 6.77 -6.36
CA LEU A 428 9.06 6.63 -5.41
C LEU A 428 9.12 7.67 -4.28
N ALA A 429 10.30 7.87 -3.68
CA ALA A 429 10.49 8.85 -2.63
C ALA A 429 10.24 10.28 -3.13
N GLY A 430 10.70 10.61 -4.34
CA GLY A 430 10.46 11.90 -4.99
C GLY A 430 8.99 12.15 -5.33
N ASP A 431 8.34 11.18 -5.98
CA ASP A 431 6.96 11.30 -6.45
C ASP A 431 5.96 11.41 -5.30
N LEU A 432 6.16 10.62 -4.25
CA LEU A 432 5.25 10.54 -3.11
C LEU A 432 5.64 11.46 -1.96
N ASN A 433 6.77 12.18 -2.09
CA ASN A 433 7.34 13.01 -1.03
C ASN A 433 7.56 12.21 0.28
N LEU A 434 8.17 11.03 0.13
CA LEU A 434 8.46 10.07 1.19
C LEU A 434 9.97 9.83 1.28
N PRO A 435 10.75 10.80 1.79
CA PRO A 435 12.20 10.64 1.91
C PRO A 435 12.59 9.40 2.72
N GLN A 436 11.76 8.98 3.67
CA GLN A 436 11.95 7.78 4.48
C GLN A 436 11.78 6.45 3.72
N ALA A 437 11.25 6.46 2.49
CA ALA A 437 11.19 5.27 1.66
C ALA A 437 12.58 4.85 1.15
N VAL A 438 13.54 5.77 1.19
CA VAL A 438 14.93 5.55 0.86
C VAL A 438 15.73 5.33 2.14
N HIS A 439 16.62 4.34 2.14
CA HIS A 439 17.41 3.99 3.32
C HIS A 439 18.30 5.18 3.77
N PRO A 440 18.33 5.54 5.06
CA PRO A 440 19.24 6.44 5.75
C PRO A 440 20.69 6.38 5.35
N SER A 441 21.26 5.19 5.12
CA SER A 441 22.62 5.07 4.59
C SER A 441 22.86 5.79 3.25
N ARG A 442 21.80 6.17 2.51
CA ARG A 442 21.87 7.04 1.32
C ARG A 442 22.05 8.52 1.66
N PHE A 443 21.73 8.92 2.89
CA PHE A 443 21.98 10.25 3.43
C PHE A 443 23.23 10.17 4.32
N VAL A 444 24.27 10.94 3.99
CA VAL A 444 25.62 10.87 4.58
C VAL A 444 25.62 11.06 6.12
N ASP A 445 24.51 11.49 6.72
CA ASP A 445 24.37 11.82 8.14
C ASP A 445 23.40 10.96 8.98
N SER A 446 22.80 9.86 8.48
CA SER A 446 21.87 9.06 9.28
C SER A 446 22.35 7.63 9.54
N ARG A 447 23.00 7.46 10.70
CA ARG A 447 23.26 6.17 11.34
C ARG A 447 22.09 5.77 12.24
N GLU A 448 21.08 5.09 11.72
CA GLU A 448 20.24 4.21 12.55
C GLU A 448 19.82 2.98 11.74
N ASP A 449 19.87 1.82 12.40
CA ASP A 449 19.54 0.49 11.88
C ASP A 449 18.02 0.38 11.62
N TRP A 450 17.66 -0.12 10.44
CA TRP A 450 16.28 -0.31 9.94
C TRP A 450 15.72 -1.67 10.27
#